data_AF-A0A966JCA7-F1
#
_entry.id   AF-A0A966JCA7-F1
#
_cell.length_a   1.000
_cell.length_b   1.000
_cell.length_c   1.000
_cell.angle_alpha   90.00
_cell.angle_beta   90.00
_cell.angle_gamma   90.00
#
_symmetry.space_group_name_H-M   'P 1'
#
loop_
_entity.id
_entity.type
_entity.pdbx_description
1 polymer ?
#
loop_
_entity_poly.entity_id
_entity_poly.type
_entity_poly.pdbx_seq_one_letter_code
_entity_poly.pdbx_strand_id
1 'polypeptide(L)'
;MSERDLIDFTPELRRRALEIFGQYRHGPIFTPPSEQGTIVMPGNIGGAGWGSTSYDPTTHTLYVKATENPALYRIRKGVPNDTIGFEYTVDLTRAALGVTADPDSGKADHTPPDVLPLIKPPYGTLTAIDLDSGKRKWQVPLGDTPGIRNHPLLRGVTLPPLGVAGAVGGTVTASGLIFATGGGDVLYALDTRSGRVLWQHALPAGRGYSNPITYRASNGVQYVVIATGAGEQAELVAFAVSGRSAPASSR
;
A
#
# COMPACT_ATOMS: atom_id res chain seq x y z
N MET A 1 9.76 0.26 -15.56
CA MET A 1 8.53 -0.46 -15.94
C MET A 1 8.59 -0.77 -17.42
N SER A 2 8.00 -1.88 -17.84
CA SER A 2 7.92 -2.36 -19.23
C SER A 2 6.54 -2.94 -19.52
N GLU A 3 6.27 -3.29 -20.78
CA GLU A 3 5.02 -3.96 -21.16
C GLU A 3 4.78 -5.26 -20.40
N ARG A 4 5.81 -5.95 -19.91
CA ARG A 4 5.67 -7.22 -19.16
C ARG A 4 4.96 -7.01 -17.82
N ASP A 5 5.06 -5.79 -17.28
CA ASP A 5 4.48 -5.42 -15.99
C ASP A 5 2.99 -5.08 -16.12
N LEU A 6 2.49 -4.83 -17.34
CA LEU A 6 1.11 -4.42 -17.59
C LEU A 6 0.11 -5.56 -17.30
N ILE A 7 -1.03 -5.20 -16.72
CA ILE A 7 -2.15 -6.09 -16.43
C ILE A 7 -2.53 -6.93 -17.67
N ASP A 8 -2.74 -8.23 -17.46
CA ASP A 8 -3.02 -9.20 -18.51
C ASP A 8 -4.03 -10.28 -18.11
N PHE A 9 -4.85 -10.01 -17.09
CA PHE A 9 -5.89 -10.93 -16.61
C PHE A 9 -6.89 -11.37 -17.69
N THR A 10 -7.12 -10.51 -18.69
CA THR A 10 -7.88 -10.85 -19.90
C THR A 10 -7.23 -10.20 -21.12
N PRO A 11 -7.47 -10.73 -22.34
CA PRO A 11 -6.98 -10.10 -23.58
C PRO A 11 -7.47 -8.65 -23.76
N GLU A 12 -8.70 -8.38 -23.33
CA GLU A 12 -9.30 -7.04 -23.36
C GLU A 12 -8.54 -6.06 -22.46
N LEU A 13 -8.30 -6.43 -21.20
CA LEU A 13 -7.56 -5.59 -20.26
C LEU A 13 -6.12 -5.39 -20.70
N ARG A 14 -5.49 -6.44 -21.25
CA ARG A 14 -4.14 -6.34 -21.83
C ARG A 14 -4.08 -5.33 -22.97
N ARG A 15 -5.05 -5.36 -23.88
CA ARG A 15 -5.09 -4.43 -25.01
C ARG A 15 -5.23 -2.99 -24.53
N ARG A 16 -6.18 -2.72 -23.61
CA ARG A 16 -6.34 -1.39 -23.00
C ARG A 16 -5.07 -0.90 -22.29
N ALA A 17 -4.40 -1.79 -21.57
CA ALA A 17 -3.16 -1.45 -20.88
C ALA A 17 -2.05 -1.05 -21.86
N LEU A 18 -1.91 -1.76 -22.98
CA LEU A 18 -0.95 -1.42 -24.04
C LEU A 18 -1.30 -0.10 -24.73
N GLU A 19 -2.59 0.13 -25.02
CA GLU A 19 -3.06 1.39 -25.60
C GLU A 19 -2.73 2.58 -24.69
N ILE A 20 -3.01 2.48 -23.38
CA ILE A 20 -2.67 3.53 -22.39
C ILE A 20 -1.14 3.69 -22.28
N PHE A 21 -0.39 2.58 -22.18
CA PHE A 21 1.06 2.63 -22.03
C PHE A 21 1.74 3.31 -23.22
N GLY A 22 1.27 3.05 -24.45
CA GLY A 22 1.80 3.64 -25.68
C GLY A 22 1.49 5.13 -25.89
N GLN A 23 0.56 5.71 -25.13
CA GLN A 23 0.24 7.14 -25.22
C GLN A 23 1.29 8.04 -24.57
N TYR A 24 2.07 7.50 -23.64
CA TYR A 24 2.93 8.28 -22.75
C TYR A 24 4.40 7.89 -22.90
N ARG A 25 5.29 8.80 -22.50
CA ARG A 25 6.70 8.47 -22.39
C ARG A 25 6.90 7.47 -21.26
N HIS A 26 7.80 6.52 -21.45
CA HIS A 26 8.18 5.53 -20.45
C HIS A 26 9.65 5.15 -20.60
N GLY A 27 10.30 4.72 -19.51
CA GLY A 27 11.70 4.33 -19.54
C GLY A 27 12.24 3.89 -18.17
N PRO A 28 13.57 3.94 -17.95
CA PRO A 28 14.20 3.72 -16.66
C PRO A 28 13.68 4.67 -15.57
N ILE A 29 13.97 4.37 -14.29
CA ILE A 29 13.46 5.13 -13.13
C ILE A 29 13.77 6.64 -13.16
N PHE A 30 14.85 7.04 -13.84
CA PHE A 30 15.24 8.45 -13.99
C PHE A 30 14.80 9.07 -15.33
N THR A 31 13.81 8.48 -15.99
CA THR A 31 13.17 9.13 -17.15
C THR A 31 12.50 10.41 -16.65
N PRO A 32 12.83 11.59 -17.21
CA PRO A 32 12.30 12.85 -16.69
C PRO A 32 10.77 12.92 -16.83
N PRO A 33 10.09 13.94 -16.27
CA PRO A 33 8.70 14.27 -16.65
C PRO A 33 8.61 14.98 -18.02
N SER A 34 7.45 14.95 -18.68
CA SER A 34 7.24 15.58 -20.01
C SER A 34 5.88 16.26 -20.11
N GLU A 35 5.71 17.15 -21.08
CA GLU A 35 4.40 17.72 -21.43
C GLU A 35 3.43 16.66 -21.99
N GLN A 36 3.93 15.65 -22.71
CA GLN A 36 3.15 14.48 -23.12
C GLN A 36 2.70 13.64 -21.91
N GLY A 37 3.42 13.70 -20.79
CA GLY A 37 3.29 12.79 -19.66
C GLY A 37 4.31 11.65 -19.72
N THR A 38 4.91 11.35 -18.57
CA THR A 38 5.83 10.22 -18.38
C THR A 38 5.28 9.26 -17.34
N ILE A 39 5.16 7.98 -17.67
CA ILE A 39 4.85 6.91 -16.71
C ILE A 39 6.11 6.64 -15.90
N VAL A 40 6.01 6.86 -14.59
CA VAL A 40 7.09 6.63 -13.62
C VAL A 40 6.74 5.49 -12.67
N MET A 41 7.75 4.69 -12.31
CA MET A 41 7.63 3.59 -11.36
C MET A 41 8.93 3.50 -10.53
N PRO A 42 8.87 3.62 -9.19
CA PRO A 42 7.68 3.89 -8.38
C PRO A 42 7.05 5.26 -8.69
N GLY A 43 5.72 5.35 -8.57
CA GLY A 43 4.97 6.61 -8.67
C GLY A 43 5.04 7.45 -7.39
N ASN A 44 4.28 8.54 -7.32
CA ASN A 44 4.23 9.48 -6.18
C ASN A 44 3.91 8.82 -4.82
N ILE A 45 3.22 7.68 -4.83
CA ILE A 45 2.83 6.90 -3.64
C ILE A 45 3.50 5.51 -3.63
N GLY A 46 4.29 5.21 -4.67
CA GLY A 46 4.99 3.94 -4.81
C GLY A 46 6.23 3.85 -3.93
N GLY A 47 6.77 2.64 -3.79
CA GLY A 47 7.93 2.35 -2.96
C GLY A 47 7.61 2.36 -1.45
N ALA A 48 8.65 2.55 -0.65
CA ALA A 48 8.54 2.70 0.80
C ALA A 48 8.17 4.14 1.16
N GLY A 49 7.07 4.32 1.88
CA GLY A 49 6.50 5.64 2.18
C GLY A 49 6.62 6.06 3.65
N TRP A 50 5.75 6.98 4.05
CA TRP A 50 5.76 7.64 5.37
C TRP A 50 5.51 6.70 6.57
N GLY A 51 4.91 5.52 6.37
CA GLY A 51 4.62 4.57 7.44
C GLY A 51 5.85 3.89 8.03
N SER A 52 7.06 4.29 7.64
CA SER A 52 8.32 3.82 8.21
C SER A 52 8.49 2.30 8.11
N THR A 53 9.54 1.80 8.76
CA THR A 53 9.93 0.39 8.80
C THR A 53 9.85 -0.10 10.23
N SER A 54 9.78 -1.42 10.43
CA SER A 54 9.99 -2.04 11.73
C SER A 54 11.28 -2.86 11.73
N TYR A 55 11.96 -2.89 12.86
CA TYR A 55 13.25 -3.56 13.00
C TYR A 55 13.24 -4.49 14.21
N ASP A 56 13.68 -5.73 13.99
CA ASP A 56 13.95 -6.69 15.07
C ASP A 56 15.46 -6.77 15.33
N PRO A 57 15.93 -6.26 16.49
CA PRO A 57 17.35 -6.25 16.84
C PRO A 57 17.90 -7.63 17.23
N THR A 58 17.07 -8.64 17.43
CA THR A 58 17.53 -10.00 17.76
C THR A 58 17.91 -10.77 16.49
N THR A 59 17.19 -10.51 15.40
CA THR A 59 17.37 -11.18 14.11
C THR A 59 17.99 -10.28 13.05
N HIS A 60 18.37 -9.06 13.43
CA HIS A 60 18.90 -8.00 12.57
C HIS A 60 18.06 -7.81 11.30
N THR A 61 16.74 -7.95 11.43
CA THR A 61 15.82 -7.97 10.28
C THR A 61 15.00 -6.69 10.23
N LEU A 62 15.08 -5.99 9.11
CA LEU A 62 14.25 -4.84 8.76
C LEU A 62 13.04 -5.29 7.95
N TYR A 63 11.85 -4.85 8.33
CA TYR A 63 10.60 -5.10 7.63
C TYR A 63 10.12 -3.82 6.97
N VAL A 64 10.01 -3.85 5.64
CA VAL A 64 9.69 -2.70 4.80
C VAL A 64 8.40 -2.96 4.05
N LYS A 65 7.40 -2.10 4.27
CA LYS A 65 6.20 -2.07 3.44
C LYS A 65 6.48 -1.22 2.20
N ALA A 66 6.15 -1.76 1.03
CA ALA A 66 6.22 -1.02 -0.23
C ALA A 66 4.88 -1.03 -0.97
N THR A 67 4.63 0.01 -1.76
CA THR A 67 3.52 0.09 -2.72
C THR A 67 4.07 -0.04 -4.12
N GLU A 68 3.47 -0.91 -4.91
CA GLU A 68 3.76 -1.00 -6.33
C GLU A 68 2.64 -0.25 -7.06
N ASN A 69 2.89 1.02 -7.39
CA ASN A 69 1.94 1.85 -8.11
C ASN A 69 2.68 2.80 -9.06
N PRO A 70 2.41 2.75 -10.37
CA PRO A 70 2.94 3.74 -11.30
C PRO A 70 2.17 5.06 -11.18
N ALA A 71 2.79 6.14 -11.62
CA ALA A 71 2.12 7.44 -11.74
C ALA A 71 2.43 8.10 -13.09
N LEU A 72 1.51 8.94 -13.56
CA LEU A 72 1.71 9.78 -14.74
C LEU A 72 2.23 11.15 -14.33
N TYR A 73 3.48 11.47 -14.67
CA TYR A 73 4.06 12.78 -14.43
C TYR A 73 4.04 13.61 -15.69
N ARG A 74 3.06 14.52 -15.76
CA ARG A 74 2.97 15.50 -16.83
C ARG A 74 3.43 16.86 -16.35
N ILE A 75 4.28 17.51 -17.13
CA ILE A 75 4.67 18.90 -16.90
C ILE A 75 3.62 19.80 -17.52
N ARG A 76 3.21 20.84 -16.80
CA ARG A 76 2.42 21.94 -17.32
C ARG A 76 3.03 23.27 -16.90
N LYS A 77 2.73 24.32 -17.66
CA LYS A 77 3.04 25.68 -17.23
C LYS A 77 2.31 25.96 -15.92
N GLY A 78 3.06 26.35 -14.90
CA GLY A 78 2.51 26.74 -13.62
C GLY A 78 1.64 27.99 -13.79
N VAL A 79 0.72 28.21 -12.85
CA VAL A 79 0.06 29.50 -12.66
C VAL A 79 0.79 30.17 -11.50
N PRO A 80 1.72 31.12 -11.76
CA PRO A 80 2.48 31.76 -10.69
C PRO A 80 1.52 32.43 -9.70
N ASN A 81 1.80 32.26 -8.42
CA ASN A 81 1.11 32.94 -7.33
C ASN A 81 2.06 33.13 -6.14
N ASP A 82 1.58 33.76 -5.08
CA ASP A 82 2.39 34.12 -3.91
C ASP A 82 3.03 32.91 -3.19
N THR A 83 2.61 31.68 -3.50
CA THR A 83 3.13 30.44 -2.92
C THR A 83 3.83 29.51 -3.93
N ILE A 84 3.67 29.74 -5.23
CA ILE A 84 4.26 28.94 -6.32
C ILE A 84 5.03 29.85 -7.28
N GLY A 85 6.37 29.79 -7.19
CA GLY A 85 7.30 30.57 -8.03
C GLY A 85 7.87 29.82 -9.25
N PHE A 86 7.41 28.60 -9.54
CA PHE A 86 7.94 27.78 -10.64
C PHE A 86 7.21 28.04 -11.95
N GLU A 87 7.96 28.25 -13.04
CA GLU A 87 7.40 28.39 -14.40
C GLU A 87 6.64 27.13 -14.84
N TYR A 88 7.09 25.97 -14.38
CA TYR A 88 6.48 24.67 -14.67
C TYR A 88 6.22 23.89 -13.38
N THR A 89 5.08 23.21 -13.34
CA THR A 89 4.71 22.31 -12.25
C THR A 89 4.37 20.93 -12.81
N VAL A 90 4.48 19.90 -11.96
CA VAL A 90 3.95 18.58 -12.28
C VAL A 90 2.45 18.59 -12.02
N ASP A 91 1.67 18.28 -13.05
CA ASP A 91 0.24 18.06 -12.95
C ASP A 91 -0.01 16.70 -12.28
N LEU A 92 -0.14 16.75 -10.95
CA LEU A 92 -0.48 15.56 -10.18
C LEU A 92 -1.98 15.24 -10.22
N THR A 93 -2.85 16.18 -10.63
CA THR A 93 -4.32 15.95 -10.64
C THR A 93 -4.76 14.77 -11.50
N ARG A 94 -3.91 14.36 -12.46
CA ARG A 94 -4.13 13.22 -13.36
C ARG A 94 -3.03 12.17 -13.25
N ALA A 95 -2.37 12.10 -12.09
CA ALA A 95 -1.26 11.18 -11.87
C ALA A 95 -1.70 9.72 -11.70
N ALA A 96 -2.93 9.46 -11.25
CA ALA A 96 -3.43 8.09 -11.11
C ALA A 96 -3.56 7.39 -12.47
N LEU A 97 -2.98 6.19 -12.57
CA LEU A 97 -3.05 5.33 -13.76
C LEU A 97 -3.81 4.03 -13.45
N GLY A 98 -4.70 3.66 -14.36
CA GLY A 98 -5.44 2.42 -14.32
C GLY A 98 -6.18 2.17 -15.62
N VAL A 99 -6.45 0.90 -15.95
CA VAL A 99 -7.18 0.53 -17.18
C VAL A 99 -8.67 0.85 -17.12
N THR A 100 -9.18 1.16 -15.93
CA THR A 100 -10.53 1.72 -15.71
C THR A 100 -10.49 3.09 -15.02
N ALA A 101 -9.31 3.72 -14.93
CA ALA A 101 -9.19 5.05 -14.37
C ALA A 101 -9.85 6.05 -15.32
N ASP A 102 -10.68 6.95 -14.78
CA ASP A 102 -11.05 8.16 -15.49
C ASP A 102 -9.84 9.13 -15.47
N PRO A 103 -9.24 9.44 -16.65
CA PRO A 103 -8.07 10.30 -16.74
C PRO A 103 -8.34 11.74 -16.30
N ASP A 104 -9.60 12.17 -16.20
CA ASP A 104 -10.00 13.50 -15.75
C ASP A 104 -10.54 13.51 -14.31
N SER A 105 -10.47 12.38 -13.59
CA SER A 105 -11.04 12.24 -12.23
C SER A 105 -10.42 13.13 -11.15
N GLY A 106 -9.31 13.82 -11.42
CA GLY A 106 -8.69 14.75 -10.48
C GLY A 106 -8.04 14.09 -9.26
N LYS A 107 -8.02 12.75 -9.18
CA LYS A 107 -7.49 11.99 -8.05
C LYS A 107 -6.00 11.74 -8.21
N ALA A 108 -5.21 12.65 -7.64
CA ALA A 108 -3.75 12.62 -7.66
C ALA A 108 -3.13 11.58 -6.72
N ASP A 109 -3.79 11.33 -5.59
CA ASP A 109 -3.11 10.81 -4.40
C ASP A 109 -3.36 9.33 -4.18
N HIS A 110 -4.46 8.78 -4.71
CA HIS A 110 -4.77 7.35 -4.62
C HIS A 110 -5.62 6.94 -5.82
N THR A 111 -5.15 5.94 -6.58
CA THR A 111 -6.01 5.21 -7.51
C THR A 111 -7.20 4.66 -6.71
N PRO A 112 -8.46 4.97 -7.08
CA PRO A 112 -9.63 4.46 -6.39
C PRO A 112 -9.58 2.93 -6.24
N PRO A 113 -10.08 2.36 -5.13
CA PRO A 113 -9.91 0.93 -4.82
C PRO A 113 -10.64 -0.02 -5.78
N ASP A 114 -11.53 0.52 -6.61
CA ASP A 114 -12.28 -0.17 -7.67
C ASP A 114 -11.68 0.05 -9.07
N VAL A 115 -10.70 0.94 -9.21
CA VAL A 115 -9.98 1.11 -10.48
C VAL A 115 -8.99 -0.04 -10.64
N LEU A 116 -9.08 -0.72 -11.78
CA LEU A 116 -8.13 -1.76 -12.16
C LEU A 116 -6.76 -1.12 -12.48
N PRO A 117 -5.68 -1.49 -11.76
CA PRO A 117 -4.37 -0.91 -11.97
C PRO A 117 -3.82 -1.19 -13.38
N LEU A 118 -2.93 -0.31 -13.85
CA LEU A 118 -2.25 -0.50 -15.14
C LEU A 118 -1.29 -1.71 -15.12
N ILE A 119 -0.78 -2.06 -13.93
CA ILE A 119 0.20 -3.12 -13.71
C ILE A 119 -0.43 -4.38 -13.12
N LYS A 120 0.29 -5.49 -13.22
CA LYS A 120 -0.01 -6.73 -12.49
C LYS A 120 0.25 -6.56 -10.99
N PRO A 121 -0.44 -7.32 -10.13
CA PRO A 121 -0.12 -7.42 -8.70
C PRO A 121 1.26 -8.09 -8.48
N PRO A 122 1.85 -7.95 -7.28
CA PRO A 122 1.24 -7.32 -6.10
C PRO A 122 1.28 -5.79 -6.14
N TYR A 123 0.21 -5.14 -5.66
CA TYR A 123 0.09 -3.69 -5.52
C TYR A 123 0.69 -3.16 -4.21
N GLY A 124 0.93 -4.07 -3.26
CA GLY A 124 1.63 -3.78 -2.03
C GLY A 124 2.33 -5.02 -1.50
N THR A 125 3.53 -4.81 -0.96
CA THR A 125 4.37 -5.90 -0.45
C THR A 125 4.86 -5.59 0.96
N LEU A 126 5.17 -6.66 1.69
CA LEU A 126 6.00 -6.62 2.88
C LEU A 126 7.30 -7.37 2.58
N THR A 127 8.43 -6.75 2.88
CA THR A 127 9.77 -7.29 2.58
C THR A 127 10.57 -7.40 3.86
N ALA A 128 11.18 -8.55 4.11
CA ALA A 128 12.18 -8.71 5.16
C ALA A 128 13.59 -8.61 4.56
N ILE A 129 14.42 -7.77 5.15
CA ILE A 129 15.81 -7.52 4.75
C ILE A 129 16.70 -7.83 5.94
N ASP A 130 17.70 -8.68 5.72
CA ASP A 130 18.80 -8.90 6.65
C ASP A 130 19.74 -7.69 6.59
N LEU A 131 19.90 -6.97 7.69
CA LEU A 131 20.74 -5.78 7.74
C LEU A 131 22.23 -6.08 7.83
N ASP A 132 22.63 -7.29 8.21
CA ASP A 132 24.04 -7.67 8.22
C ASP A 132 24.56 -7.86 6.79
N SER A 133 23.74 -8.48 5.93
CA SER A 133 24.11 -8.79 4.55
C SER A 133 23.52 -7.86 3.49
N GLY A 134 22.52 -7.05 3.85
CA GLY A 134 21.72 -6.24 2.92
C GLY A 134 20.80 -7.06 2.01
N LYS A 135 20.69 -8.38 2.21
CA LYS A 135 19.92 -9.27 1.33
C LYS A 135 18.47 -9.35 1.78
N ARG A 136 17.58 -9.44 0.79
CA ARG A 136 16.18 -9.79 1.03
C ARG A 136 16.08 -11.23 1.52
N LYS A 137 15.50 -11.43 2.70
CA LYS A 137 15.17 -12.75 3.26
C LYS A 137 13.92 -13.31 2.57
N TRP A 138 12.87 -12.49 2.48
CA TRP A 138 11.62 -12.82 1.78
C TRP A 138 10.87 -11.54 1.39
N GLN A 139 9.91 -11.67 0.47
CA GLN A 139 8.93 -10.64 0.14
C GLN A 139 7.61 -11.31 -0.20
N VAL A 140 6.52 -10.79 0.36
CA VAL A 140 5.17 -11.32 0.15
C VAL A 140 4.20 -10.18 -0.17
N PRO A 141 3.13 -10.43 -0.94
CA PRO A 141 2.01 -9.51 -1.05
C PRO A 141 1.38 -9.28 0.33
N LEU A 142 1.18 -8.02 0.72
CA LEU A 142 0.55 -7.67 2.00
C LEU A 142 -0.87 -7.17 1.75
N GLY A 143 -1.85 -7.92 2.26
CA GLY A 143 -3.26 -7.59 2.20
C GLY A 143 -3.94 -7.99 0.89
N ASP A 144 -5.18 -7.52 0.72
CA ASP A 144 -6.00 -7.76 -0.44
C ASP A 144 -6.80 -6.50 -0.80
N THR A 145 -7.26 -6.40 -2.04
CA THR A 145 -8.04 -5.25 -2.51
C THR A 145 -9.40 -5.72 -3.03
N PRO A 146 -10.45 -5.76 -2.18
CA PRO A 146 -11.77 -6.29 -2.55
C PRO A 146 -12.41 -5.60 -3.75
N GLY A 147 -12.21 -4.28 -3.92
CA GLY A 147 -12.74 -3.53 -5.07
C GLY A 147 -12.20 -4.04 -6.41
N ILE A 148 -10.90 -4.34 -6.47
CA ILE A 148 -10.27 -4.99 -7.63
C ILE A 148 -10.75 -6.43 -7.76
N ARG A 149 -10.71 -7.22 -6.66
CA ARG A 149 -11.06 -8.65 -6.70
C ARG A 149 -12.49 -8.88 -7.20
N ASN A 150 -13.42 -8.02 -6.81
CA ASN A 150 -14.84 -8.12 -7.15
C ASN A 150 -15.22 -7.30 -8.41
N HIS A 151 -14.24 -6.76 -9.13
CA HIS A 151 -14.50 -5.92 -10.28
C HIS A 151 -15.26 -6.68 -11.38
N PRO A 152 -16.31 -6.11 -12.00
CA PRO A 152 -17.14 -6.81 -12.99
C PRO A 152 -16.34 -7.39 -14.18
N LEU A 153 -15.30 -6.68 -14.63
CA LEU A 153 -14.42 -7.14 -15.73
C LEU A 153 -13.51 -8.32 -15.37
N LEU A 154 -13.45 -8.71 -14.09
CA LEU A 154 -12.65 -9.84 -13.60
C LEU A 154 -13.51 -11.04 -13.17
N ARG A 155 -14.81 -11.02 -13.49
CA ARG A 155 -15.70 -12.15 -13.19
C ARG A 155 -15.20 -13.43 -13.88
N GLY A 156 -14.99 -14.48 -13.10
CA GLY A 156 -14.49 -15.77 -13.60
C GLY A 156 -12.98 -15.82 -13.83
N VAL A 157 -12.24 -14.75 -13.51
CA VAL A 157 -10.78 -14.74 -13.56
C VAL A 157 -10.22 -15.23 -12.22
N THR A 158 -9.29 -16.18 -12.24
CA THR A 158 -8.51 -16.55 -11.07
C THR A 158 -7.41 -15.52 -10.83
N LEU A 159 -7.54 -14.74 -9.76
CA LEU A 159 -6.58 -13.70 -9.40
C LEU A 159 -5.53 -14.21 -8.41
N PRO A 160 -4.25 -13.82 -8.58
CA PRO A 160 -3.21 -14.08 -7.59
C PRO A 160 -3.45 -13.25 -6.31
N PRO A 161 -2.62 -13.41 -5.26
CA PRO A 161 -2.62 -12.48 -4.14
C PRO A 161 -2.32 -11.05 -4.63
N LEU A 162 -3.22 -10.12 -4.31
CA LEU A 162 -3.18 -8.77 -4.88
C LEU A 162 -2.27 -7.83 -4.10
N GLY A 163 -2.21 -7.97 -2.77
CA GLY A 163 -1.69 -6.90 -1.92
C GLY A 163 -2.59 -5.67 -1.91
N VAL A 164 -2.24 -4.70 -1.07
CA VAL A 164 -2.93 -3.41 -1.01
C VAL A 164 -1.93 -2.25 -1.08
N ALA A 165 -2.25 -1.27 -1.92
CA ALA A 165 -1.49 -0.03 -2.03
C ALA A 165 -1.71 0.85 -0.79
N GLY A 166 -0.65 1.47 -0.30
CA GLY A 166 -0.69 2.30 0.90
C GLY A 166 0.69 2.50 1.51
N ALA A 167 0.94 3.58 2.23
CA ALA A 167 2.28 3.81 2.78
C ALA A 167 2.45 3.32 4.23
N VAL A 168 1.42 2.70 4.81
CA VAL A 168 1.38 2.27 6.21
C VAL A 168 2.36 1.12 6.46
N GLY A 169 3.22 1.28 7.46
CA GLY A 169 4.17 0.28 7.89
C GLY A 169 3.55 -0.78 8.80
N GLY A 170 4.39 -1.42 9.59
CA GLY A 170 3.97 -2.40 10.57
C GLY A 170 4.81 -2.33 11.83
N THR A 171 4.35 -3.03 12.87
CA THR A 171 5.05 -3.16 14.14
C THR A 171 5.44 -4.60 14.36
N VAL A 172 6.74 -4.83 14.58
CA VAL A 172 7.30 -6.14 14.91
C VAL A 172 7.37 -6.33 16.43
N THR A 173 7.13 -7.55 16.90
CA THR A 173 7.24 -7.93 18.30
C THR A 173 8.32 -8.99 18.50
N ALA A 174 8.88 -9.06 19.71
CA ALA A 174 9.86 -10.08 20.09
C ALA A 174 9.32 -11.52 20.03
N SER A 175 8.00 -11.71 19.93
CA SER A 175 7.38 -13.03 19.75
C SER A 175 7.44 -13.54 18.30
N GLY A 176 8.08 -12.80 17.40
CA GLY A 176 8.17 -13.15 15.99
C GLY A 176 6.91 -12.83 15.19
N LEU A 177 6.13 -11.83 15.60
CA LEU A 177 4.95 -11.35 14.87
C LEU A 177 5.16 -9.95 14.29
N ILE A 178 4.55 -9.68 13.15
CA ILE A 178 4.40 -8.35 12.56
C ILE A 178 2.93 -8.02 12.48
N PHE A 179 2.53 -6.87 13.00
CA PHE A 179 1.17 -6.33 12.84
C PHE A 179 1.18 -5.23 11.78
N ALA A 180 0.39 -5.38 10.72
CA ALA A 180 0.33 -4.41 9.63
C ALA A 180 -1.03 -4.45 8.92
N THR A 181 -1.44 -3.33 8.33
CA THR A 181 -2.65 -3.26 7.48
C THR A 181 -2.33 -3.21 5.99
N GLY A 182 -1.11 -2.77 5.65
CA GLY A 182 -0.74 -2.42 4.27
C GLY A 182 -1.45 -1.18 3.73
N GLY A 183 -2.31 -0.52 4.52
CA GLY A 183 -3.16 0.60 4.10
C GLY A 183 -4.59 0.23 3.70
N GLY A 184 -4.96 -1.05 3.84
CA GLY A 184 -6.30 -1.57 3.62
C GLY A 184 -7.24 -1.47 4.83
N ASP A 185 -8.29 -2.27 4.82
CA ASP A 185 -9.38 -2.35 5.82
C ASP A 185 -9.26 -3.56 6.76
N VAL A 186 -8.11 -4.25 6.74
CA VAL A 186 -7.84 -5.44 7.55
C VAL A 186 -6.52 -5.25 8.29
N LEU A 187 -6.50 -5.61 9.58
CA LEU A 187 -5.27 -5.78 10.35
C LEU A 187 -4.80 -7.24 10.24
N TYR A 188 -3.55 -7.43 9.86
CA TYR A 188 -2.91 -8.74 9.74
C TYR A 188 -1.87 -8.93 10.85
N ALA A 189 -1.75 -10.16 11.36
CA ALA A 189 -0.60 -10.62 12.12
C ALA A 189 0.18 -11.64 11.26
N LEU A 190 1.43 -11.34 10.97
CA LEU A 190 2.29 -12.14 10.09
C LEU A 190 3.46 -12.76 10.85
N ASP A 191 3.86 -13.98 10.49
CA ASP A 191 5.07 -14.64 10.98
C ASP A 191 6.32 -13.95 10.41
N THR A 192 7.22 -13.48 11.28
CA THR A 192 8.46 -12.78 10.92
C THR A 192 9.42 -13.59 10.03
N ARG A 193 9.39 -14.92 10.11
CA ARG A 193 10.34 -15.78 9.37
C ARG A 193 9.92 -15.99 7.92
N SER A 194 8.62 -15.87 7.63
CA SER A 194 8.05 -16.23 6.33
C SER A 194 7.17 -15.17 5.68
N GLY A 195 6.70 -14.18 6.45
CA GLY A 195 5.67 -13.24 6.02
C GLY A 195 4.28 -13.88 5.90
N ARG A 196 4.09 -15.13 6.37
CA ARG A 196 2.79 -15.81 6.31
C ARG A 196 1.80 -15.16 7.27
N VAL A 197 0.60 -14.83 6.78
CA VAL A 197 -0.51 -14.38 7.62
C VAL A 197 -0.91 -15.53 8.57
N LEU A 198 -0.88 -15.26 9.87
CA LEU A 198 -1.30 -16.18 10.93
C LEU A 198 -2.69 -15.84 11.45
N TRP A 199 -3.05 -14.56 11.40
CA TRP A 199 -4.34 -14.05 11.85
C TRP A 199 -4.67 -12.76 11.11
N GLN A 200 -5.96 -12.48 10.96
CA GLN A 200 -6.44 -11.24 10.37
C GLN A 200 -7.79 -10.85 10.97
N HIS A 201 -8.10 -9.55 10.95
CA HIS A 201 -9.40 -9.02 11.38
C HIS A 201 -9.78 -7.78 10.57
N ALA A 202 -11.02 -7.76 10.08
CA ALA A 202 -11.58 -6.59 9.41
C ALA A 202 -11.76 -5.44 10.41
N LEU A 203 -11.34 -4.24 10.04
CA LEU A 203 -11.41 -3.06 10.91
C LEU A 203 -12.83 -2.45 10.83
N PRO A 204 -13.49 -2.15 11.95
CA PRO A 204 -14.88 -1.70 11.95
C PRO A 204 -15.11 -0.39 11.20
N ALA A 205 -14.27 0.63 11.44
CA ALA A 205 -14.27 1.88 10.67
C ALA A 205 -13.59 1.78 9.30
N GLY A 206 -13.34 0.57 8.79
CA GLY A 206 -12.73 0.34 7.48
C GLY A 206 -11.24 0.67 7.47
N ARG A 207 -10.82 1.70 6.73
CA ARG A 207 -9.40 1.90 6.37
C ARG A 207 -8.51 2.09 7.61
N GLY A 208 -7.54 1.19 7.79
CA GLY A 208 -6.48 1.29 8.79
C GLY A 208 -5.27 2.02 8.24
N TYR A 209 -5.38 3.35 8.13
CA TYR A 209 -4.33 4.20 7.55
C TYR A 209 -3.34 4.74 8.59
N SER A 210 -2.87 3.88 9.50
CA SER A 210 -1.89 4.22 10.54
C SER A 210 -1.05 3.00 10.94
N ASN A 211 0.14 3.23 11.48
CA ASN A 211 0.96 2.14 12.00
C ASN A 211 0.35 1.59 13.29
N PRO A 212 0.14 0.27 13.41
CA PRO A 212 -0.24 -0.33 14.68
C PRO A 212 0.86 -0.09 15.73
N ILE A 213 0.48 0.06 16.99
CA ILE A 213 1.41 0.07 18.13
C ILE A 213 1.07 -1.06 19.10
N THR A 214 1.98 -1.38 20.00
CA THR A 214 1.71 -2.32 21.09
C THR A 214 2.23 -1.81 22.43
N TYR A 215 1.49 -2.09 23.49
CA TYR A 215 1.91 -1.79 24.86
C TYR A 215 1.32 -2.82 25.84
N ARG A 216 1.91 -2.91 27.03
CA ARG A 216 1.35 -3.67 28.15
C ARG A 216 0.67 -2.70 29.11
N ALA A 217 -0.62 -2.89 29.36
CA ALA A 217 -1.38 -2.08 30.30
C ALA A 217 -1.10 -2.48 31.76
N SER A 218 -1.59 -1.68 32.70
CA SER A 218 -1.44 -1.92 34.15
C SER A 218 -2.08 -3.22 34.63
N ASN A 219 -3.11 -3.71 33.93
CA ASN A 219 -3.72 -5.02 34.18
C ASN A 219 -2.86 -6.21 33.71
N GLY A 220 -1.65 -5.96 33.18
CA GLY A 220 -0.72 -6.97 32.69
C GLY A 220 -1.03 -7.50 31.29
N VAL A 221 -2.11 -7.05 30.64
CA VAL A 221 -2.50 -7.47 29.30
C VAL A 221 -1.72 -6.65 28.26
N GLN A 222 -1.20 -7.33 27.24
CA GLN A 222 -0.62 -6.69 26.07
C GLN A 222 -1.71 -6.40 25.03
N TYR A 223 -1.74 -5.16 24.57
CA TYR A 223 -2.66 -4.70 23.54
C TYR A 223 -1.90 -4.38 22.26
N VAL A 224 -2.53 -4.63 21.11
CA VAL A 224 -2.19 -4.03 19.82
C VAL A 224 -3.25 -3.00 19.52
N VAL A 225 -2.86 -1.76 19.24
CA VAL A 225 -3.78 -0.65 19.01
C VAL A 225 -3.49 0.01 17.67
N ILE A 226 -4.53 0.38 16.95
CA ILE A 226 -4.44 1.05 15.66
C ILE A 226 -5.51 2.14 15.53
N ALA A 227 -5.15 3.26 14.91
CA ALA A 227 -6.10 4.29 14.50
C ALA A 227 -6.68 3.95 13.12
N THR A 228 -8.00 3.99 13.01
CA THR A 228 -8.74 3.59 11.81
C THR A 228 -9.76 4.66 11.43
N GLY A 229 -10.23 4.63 10.18
CA GLY A 229 -11.22 5.58 9.68
C GLY A 229 -10.61 6.94 9.32
N ALA A 230 -11.49 7.91 9.08
CA ALA A 230 -11.15 9.30 8.77
C ALA A 230 -12.28 10.23 9.22
N GLY A 231 -11.96 11.49 9.54
CA GLY A 231 -12.95 12.47 9.98
C GLY A 231 -13.73 12.00 11.21
N GLU A 232 -15.06 12.14 11.18
CA GLU A 232 -15.95 11.74 12.28
C GLU A 232 -16.01 10.22 12.52
N GLN A 233 -15.59 9.41 11.54
CA GLN A 233 -15.54 7.95 11.65
C GLN A 233 -14.21 7.45 12.23
N ALA A 234 -13.31 8.35 12.65
CA ALA A 234 -12.03 7.97 13.19
C ALA A 234 -12.17 7.32 14.58
N GLU A 235 -11.56 6.14 14.76
CA GLU A 235 -11.58 5.42 16.03
C GLU A 235 -10.22 4.77 16.35
N LEU A 236 -10.00 4.46 17.63
CA LEU A 236 -8.90 3.61 18.07
C LEU A 236 -9.44 2.21 18.36
N VAL A 237 -8.89 1.22 17.67
CA VAL A 237 -9.27 -0.19 17.86
C VAL A 237 -8.15 -0.91 18.60
N ALA A 238 -8.49 -1.58 19.70
CA ALA A 238 -7.56 -2.34 20.53
C ALA A 238 -7.85 -3.84 20.47
N PHE A 239 -6.80 -4.63 20.27
CA PHE A 239 -6.83 -6.09 20.21
C PHE A 239 -5.98 -6.68 21.34
N ALA A 240 -6.44 -7.76 21.95
CA ALA A 240 -5.69 -8.53 22.94
C ALA A 240 -6.10 -10.01 22.85
N VAL A 241 -5.22 -10.91 23.27
CA VAL A 241 -5.57 -12.33 23.39
C VAL A 241 -6.52 -12.51 24.57
N SER A 242 -7.67 -13.15 24.33
CA SER A 242 -8.59 -13.59 25.37
C SER A 242 -7.94 -14.73 26.17
N GLY A 243 -7.31 -14.39 27.31
CA GLY A 243 -6.52 -15.38 28.07
C GLY A 243 -6.21 -15.08 29.53
N ARG A 244 -6.66 -13.96 30.10
CA ARG A 244 -6.78 -13.78 31.56
C ARG A 244 -8.01 -12.93 31.82
N SER A 245 -8.95 -13.47 32.60
CA SER A 245 -9.97 -12.68 33.28
C SER A 245 -9.27 -11.49 33.94
N ALA A 246 -9.74 -10.27 33.67
CA ALA A 246 -9.38 -9.12 34.49
C ALA A 246 -9.60 -9.53 35.97
N PRO A 247 -8.64 -9.28 36.88
CA PRO A 247 -8.95 -9.38 38.30
C PRO A 247 -10.16 -8.50 38.53
N ALA A 248 -11.22 -9.05 39.14
CA ALA A 248 -12.39 -8.29 39.50
C ALA A 248 -11.93 -7.03 40.25
N SER A 249 -12.35 -5.85 39.78
CA SER A 249 -12.08 -4.60 40.48
C SER A 249 -12.69 -4.71 41.88
N SER A 250 -11.86 -4.83 42.91
CA SER A 250 -12.29 -4.59 44.28
C SER A 250 -12.62 -3.10 44.40
N ARG A 251 -13.90 -2.77 44.51
CA ARG A 251 -14.36 -1.53 45.13
C ARG A 251 -14.24 -1.65 46.64
#